data_AF-A0AAQ4S3H8-F1
#
_entry.id   AF-A0AAQ4S3H8-F1
#
_cell.length_a   1.000
_cell.length_b   1.000
_cell.length_c   1.000
_cell.angle_alpha   90.00
_cell.angle_beta   90.00
_cell.angle_gamma   90.00
#
_symmetry.space_group_name_H-M   'P 1'
#
loop_
_entity.id
_entity.type
_entity.pdbx_description
1 polymer ?
#
loop_
_entity_poly.entity_id
_entity_poly.type
_entity_poly.pdbx_seq_one_letter_code
_entity_poly.pdbx_strand_id
1 'polypeptide(L)'
;MKRMKSLQYMPAGPLMDITVVTGRFDEVHLPHWICIENNHRKTNNKILDKFAVLHINDCGDDVEKVSQVTSSHVKLSEPVFSPRAVLLRMGIPVRINCNVLIYKTNTAFLTLHVYLIPRDPGLQQKMNRSDLMQKLSASSLGLT
;
A
#
# COMPACT_ATOMS: atom_id res chain seq x y z
N MET A 1 -7.94 9.06 -5.42
CA MET A 1 -6.89 8.99 -6.48
C MET A 1 -6.59 10.32 -7.17
N LYS A 2 -7.57 11.14 -7.60
CA LYS A 2 -7.27 12.41 -8.31
C LYS A 2 -6.37 13.37 -7.50
N ARG A 3 -6.61 13.51 -6.19
CA ARG A 3 -5.84 14.38 -5.28
C ARG A 3 -4.35 14.03 -5.15
N MET A 4 -4.00 12.73 -5.14
CA MET A 4 -2.61 12.28 -4.97
C MET A 4 -1.81 12.44 -6.28
N LYS A 5 -2.49 12.26 -7.42
CA LYS A 5 -1.87 12.42 -8.74
C LYS A 5 -1.42 13.86 -8.99
N SER A 6 -2.16 14.86 -8.54
CA SER A 6 -1.74 16.28 -8.63
C SER A 6 -0.49 16.58 -7.80
N LEU A 7 -0.26 15.82 -6.73
CA LEU A 7 0.94 15.92 -5.88
C LEU A 7 2.14 15.12 -6.42
N GLN A 8 2.03 14.50 -7.60
CA GLN A 8 3.03 13.60 -8.17
C GLN A 8 3.28 12.31 -7.35
N TYR A 9 2.27 11.82 -6.64
CA TYR A 9 2.34 10.59 -5.84
C TYR A 9 1.29 9.55 -6.25
N MET A 10 1.58 8.30 -5.92
CA MET A 10 0.65 7.17 -5.98
C MET A 10 0.53 6.49 -4.60
N PRO A 11 -0.59 5.81 -4.30
CA PRO A 11 -0.72 5.03 -3.08
C PRO A 11 0.30 3.90 -3.01
N ALA A 12 0.92 3.74 -1.85
CA ALA A 12 1.90 2.70 -1.56
C ALA A 12 1.51 1.79 -0.38
N GLY A 13 0.46 2.15 0.35
CA GLY A 13 -0.06 1.40 1.49
C GLY A 13 -1.55 1.68 1.72
N PRO A 14 -2.19 0.98 2.66
CA PRO A 14 -3.58 1.22 3.01
C PRO A 14 -3.77 2.63 3.58
N LEU A 15 -4.98 3.17 3.42
CA LEU A 15 -5.42 4.35 4.17
C LEU A 15 -5.83 3.88 5.57
N MET A 16 -5.17 4.40 6.59
CA MET A 16 -5.43 4.04 7.98
C MET A 16 -5.94 5.25 8.73
N ASP A 17 -7.12 5.13 9.31
CA ASP A 17 -7.69 6.09 10.23
C ASP A 17 -7.48 5.56 11.65
N ILE A 18 -6.46 6.09 12.32
CA ILE A 18 -6.06 5.65 13.65
C ILE A 18 -6.54 6.72 14.63
N THR A 19 -7.25 6.31 15.68
CA THR A 19 -7.67 7.22 16.75
C THR A 19 -6.91 6.85 18.02
N VAL A 20 -6.29 7.85 18.65
CA VAL A 20 -5.64 7.67 19.96
C VAL A 20 -6.61 8.10 21.05
N VAL A 21 -7.02 7.15 21.89
CA VAL A 21 -7.96 7.41 22.98
C VAL A 21 -7.25 8.07 24.17
N THR A 22 -6.03 7.61 24.48
CA THR A 22 -5.22 8.12 25.59
C THR A 22 -3.73 8.08 25.24
N GLY A 23 -2.98 9.07 25.72
CA GLY A 23 -1.53 9.14 25.55
C GLY A 23 -1.09 9.74 24.21
N ARG A 24 0.20 9.56 23.90
CA ARG A 24 0.84 9.96 22.64
C ARG A 24 1.77 8.84 22.19
N PHE A 25 2.02 8.77 20.89
CA PHE A 25 2.98 7.85 20.32
C PHE A 25 4.23 8.62 19.91
N ASP A 26 5.40 8.08 20.25
CA ASP A 26 6.68 8.63 19.78
C ASP A 26 6.95 8.23 18.33
N GLU A 27 6.34 7.13 17.87
CA GLU A 27 6.46 6.65 16.50
C GLU A 27 5.25 5.83 16.04
N VAL A 28 5.03 5.79 14.73
CA VAL A 28 4.09 4.86 14.09
C VAL A 28 4.72 4.21 12.87
N HIS A 29 4.43 2.92 12.69
CA HIS A 29 4.86 2.12 11.55
C HIS A 29 3.67 1.91 10.60
N LEU A 30 3.70 2.58 9.44
CA LEU A 30 2.63 2.47 8.44
C LEU A 30 3.03 1.47 7.35
N PRO A 31 2.24 0.42 7.10
CA PRO A 31 2.60 -0.63 6.16
C PRO A 31 2.56 -0.16 4.70
N HIS A 32 3.34 -0.80 3.84
CA HIS A 32 3.31 -0.60 2.40
C HIS A 32 3.43 -1.92 1.62
N TRP A 33 2.97 -1.93 0.37
CA TRP A 33 3.09 -3.09 -0.54
C TRP A 33 4.30 -3.02 -1.47
N ILE A 34 5.17 -2.02 -1.33
CA ILE A 34 6.37 -1.86 -2.16
C ILE A 34 7.46 -2.84 -1.70
N CYS A 35 8.05 -3.58 -2.63
CA CYS A 35 9.18 -4.46 -2.35
C CYS A 35 10.48 -3.65 -2.38
N ILE A 36 11.16 -3.62 -1.25
CA ILE A 36 12.46 -2.96 -1.11
C ILE A 36 13.49 -4.06 -0.89
N GLU A 37 14.43 -4.19 -1.83
CA GLU A 37 15.53 -5.15 -1.69
C GLU A 37 16.48 -4.66 -0.59
N ASN A 38 16.73 -5.49 0.42
CA ASN A 38 17.63 -5.20 1.54
C ASN A 38 19.12 -5.09 1.14
N ASN A 39 19.46 -5.23 -0.16
CA ASN A 39 20.83 -5.32 -0.66
C ASN A 39 21.56 -3.97 -0.80
N HIS A 40 21.20 -2.94 -0.03
CA HIS A 40 21.78 -1.61 -0.20
C HIS A 40 22.15 -0.90 1.10
N ARG A 41 23.24 -1.35 1.74
CA ARG A 41 24.11 -0.49 2.58
C ARG A 41 24.65 0.76 1.84
N LYS A 42 24.32 0.97 0.55
CA LYS A 42 24.75 2.09 -0.30
C LYS A 42 23.62 3.03 -0.77
N THR A 43 22.35 2.84 -0.36
CA THR A 43 21.22 3.55 -1.03
C THR A 43 20.11 4.02 -0.09
N ASN A 44 20.41 4.17 1.21
CA ASN A 44 19.42 4.60 2.20
C ASN A 44 18.87 6.01 1.94
N ASN A 45 19.68 6.94 1.42
CA ASN A 45 19.18 8.30 1.14
C ASN A 45 18.24 8.36 -0.07
N LYS A 46 18.47 7.56 -1.11
CA LYS A 46 17.63 7.58 -2.32
C LYS A 46 16.29 6.88 -2.16
N ILE A 47 16.10 6.02 -1.17
CA ILE A 47 14.82 5.33 -0.95
C ILE A 47 13.90 6.17 -0.08
N LEU A 48 14.41 6.86 0.95
CA LEU A 48 13.64 7.76 1.81
C LEU A 48 12.92 8.84 0.99
N ASP A 49 13.63 9.50 0.07
CA ASP A 49 13.10 10.57 -0.79
C ASP A 49 11.97 10.12 -1.76
N LYS A 50 11.72 8.81 -1.86
CA LYS A 50 10.67 8.26 -2.71
C LYS A 50 9.36 8.08 -1.96
N PHE A 51 9.43 7.93 -0.65
CA PHE A 51 8.28 7.68 0.20
C PHE A 51 7.86 8.96 0.90
N ALA A 52 6.57 9.09 1.10
CA ALA A 52 5.99 10.12 1.94
C ALA A 52 4.74 9.57 2.62
N VAL A 53 4.17 10.31 3.56
CA VAL A 53 2.89 9.98 4.16
C VAL A 53 1.92 11.11 3.88
N LEU A 54 0.79 10.76 3.27
CA LEU A 54 -0.35 11.64 3.19
C LEU A 54 -0.98 11.76 4.57
N HIS A 55 -1.21 12.98 4.99
CA HIS A 55 -2.01 13.35 6.15
C HIS A 55 -3.25 14.06 5.64
N ILE A 56 -4.42 13.44 5.81
CA ILE A 56 -5.70 14.07 5.48
C ILE A 56 -6.26 14.68 6.75
N ASN A 57 -6.49 15.99 6.76
CA ASN A 57 -7.17 16.68 7.85
C ASN A 57 -8.12 17.76 7.32
N ASP A 58 -8.87 18.37 8.24
CA ASP A 58 -9.90 19.36 7.90
C ASP A 58 -9.34 20.66 7.31
N CYS A 59 -8.05 20.94 7.53
CA CYS A 59 -7.35 22.10 6.98
C CYS A 59 -6.73 21.82 5.59
N GLY A 60 -6.72 20.57 5.14
CA GLY A 60 -6.18 20.16 3.85
C GLY A 60 -5.41 18.85 3.89
N ASP A 61 -4.91 18.46 2.73
CA ASP A 61 -4.05 17.30 2.56
C ASP A 61 -2.57 17.75 2.66
N ASP A 62 -1.81 17.20 3.58
CA ASP A 62 -0.36 17.44 3.73
C ASP A 62 0.46 16.19 3.39
N VAL A 63 1.71 16.38 2.96
CA VAL A 63 2.64 15.31 2.59
C VAL A 63 3.88 15.37 3.46
N GLU A 64 3.95 14.45 4.42
CA GLU A 64 5.00 14.39 5.42
C GLU A 64 6.15 13.48 4.96
N LYS A 65 7.38 13.85 5.33
CA LYS A 65 8.57 13.02 5.10
C LYS A 65 8.60 11.85 6.08
N VAL A 66 9.06 10.71 5.60
CA VAL A 66 9.26 9.52 6.44
C VAL A 66 10.66 9.53 7.09
N SER A 67 10.76 9.09 8.35
CA SER A 67 12.05 9.02 9.05
C SER A 67 12.83 7.74 8.75
N GLN A 68 12.13 6.68 8.34
CA GLN A 68 12.73 5.40 7.95
C GLN A 68 11.81 4.68 6.97
N VAL A 69 12.42 3.87 6.09
CA VAL A 69 11.72 2.94 5.21
C VAL A 69 12.35 1.56 5.39
N THR A 70 11.52 0.55 5.60
CA THR A 70 11.93 -0.86 5.70
C THR A 70 11.31 -1.68 4.58
N SER A 71 11.51 -3.00 4.55
CA SER A 71 10.89 -3.86 3.54
C SER A 71 9.35 -3.93 3.60
N SER A 72 8.72 -3.54 4.71
CA SER A 72 7.27 -3.74 4.94
C SER A 72 6.52 -2.50 5.41
N HIS A 73 7.23 -1.50 5.95
CA HIS A 73 6.61 -0.30 6.52
C HIS A 73 7.53 0.92 6.43
N VAL A 74 6.91 2.09 6.47
CA VAL A 74 7.58 3.36 6.74
C VAL A 74 7.40 3.73 8.21
N LYS A 75 8.37 4.47 8.75
CA LYS A 75 8.30 5.05 10.09
C LYS A 75 8.01 6.54 10.00
N LEU A 76 7.13 7.00 10.88
CA LEU A 76 6.94 8.40 11.22
C LEU A 76 7.23 8.59 12.70
N SER A 77 7.93 9.67 13.03
CA SER A 77 8.19 10.08 14.41
C SER A 77 7.13 11.11 14.83
N GLU A 78 6.74 11.08 16.10
CA GLU A 78 5.79 12.00 16.73
C GLU A 78 4.50 12.22 15.90
N PRO A 79 3.80 11.16 15.50
CA PRO A 79 2.63 11.28 14.64
C PRO A 79 1.49 12.03 15.32
N VAL A 80 0.88 12.95 14.58
CA VAL A 80 -0.48 13.46 14.87
C VAL A 80 -1.47 12.61 14.10
N PHE A 81 -2.37 11.91 14.79
CA PHE A 81 -3.23 10.95 14.12
C PHE A 81 -4.45 11.57 13.46
N SER A 82 -4.64 11.17 12.20
CA SER A 82 -5.78 11.40 11.33
C SER A 82 -5.75 10.30 10.25
N PRO A 83 -6.68 10.27 9.27
CA PRO A 83 -6.54 9.38 8.13
C PRO A 83 -5.21 9.62 7.39
N ARG A 84 -4.35 8.60 7.41
CA ARG A 84 -2.99 8.63 6.85
C ARG A 84 -2.74 7.50 5.87
N ALA A 85 -2.01 7.78 4.80
CA ALA A 85 -1.67 6.78 3.78
C ALA A 85 -0.22 6.90 3.32
N VAL A 86 0.46 5.77 3.15
CA VAL A 86 1.82 5.77 2.58
C VAL A 86 1.74 6.09 1.09
N LEU A 87 2.60 6.99 0.64
CA LEU A 87 2.75 7.44 -0.74
C LEU A 87 4.09 7.00 -1.32
N LEU A 88 4.10 6.82 -2.63
CA LEU A 88 5.32 6.66 -3.42
C LEU A 88 5.32 7.67 -4.57
N ARG A 89 6.46 8.33 -4.78
CA ARG A 89 6.61 9.31 -5.87
C ARG A 89 6.41 8.64 -7.23
N MET A 90 5.63 9.27 -8.11
CA MET A 90 5.38 8.76 -9.46
C MET A 90 6.64 8.82 -10.33
N GLY A 91 6.68 8.00 -11.38
CA GLY A 91 7.80 7.94 -12.34
C GLY A 91 8.98 7.08 -11.87
N ILE A 92 8.86 6.41 -10.73
CA ILE A 92 9.91 5.54 -10.18
C ILE A 92 9.53 4.08 -10.39
N PRO A 93 10.33 3.29 -11.12
CA PRO A 93 10.15 1.85 -11.19
C PRO A 93 10.31 1.21 -9.82
N VAL A 94 9.31 0.46 -9.38
CA VAL A 94 9.32 -0.30 -8.13
C VAL A 94 8.71 -1.67 -8.35
N ARG A 95 9.12 -2.63 -7.51
CA ARG A 95 8.45 -3.92 -7.40
C ARG A 95 7.34 -3.81 -6.37
N ILE A 96 6.21 -4.46 -6.61
CA ILE A 96 5.04 -4.42 -5.72
C ILE A 96 4.62 -5.85 -5.41
N ASN A 97 4.39 -6.14 -4.12
CA ASN A 97 3.79 -7.39 -3.67
C ASN A 97 2.27 -7.31 -3.87
N CYS A 98 1.78 -8.02 -4.88
CA CYS A 98 0.36 -8.11 -5.19
C CYS A 98 -0.14 -9.55 -5.03
N ASN A 99 -1.45 -9.66 -4.79
CA ASN A 99 -2.21 -10.87 -5.05
C ASN A 99 -2.69 -10.85 -6.50
N VAL A 100 -2.78 -12.03 -7.11
CA VAL A 100 -3.39 -12.20 -8.43
C VAL A 100 -4.78 -12.77 -8.23
N LEU A 101 -5.76 -12.13 -8.84
CA LEU A 101 -7.15 -12.59 -8.83
C LEU A 101 -7.57 -12.95 -10.25
N ILE A 102 -8.04 -14.17 -10.42
CA ILE A 102 -8.35 -14.72 -11.73
C ILE A 102 -9.82 -15.14 -11.73
N TYR A 103 -10.62 -14.52 -12.60
CA TYR A 103 -12.00 -14.91 -12.86
C TYR A 103 -12.11 -15.52 -14.24
N LYS A 104 -12.93 -16.55 -14.34
CA LYS A 104 -13.30 -17.14 -15.63
C LYS A 104 -14.77 -16.90 -15.91
N THR A 105 -15.10 -16.60 -17.16
CA THR A 105 -16.48 -16.75 -17.64
C THR A 105 -16.75 -18.23 -17.90
N ASN A 106 -17.93 -18.70 -17.51
CA ASN A 106 -18.41 -20.04 -17.87
C ASN A 106 -19.43 -19.92 -19.02
N THR A 107 -18.96 -19.40 -20.15
CA THR A 107 -19.74 -19.23 -21.38
C THR A 107 -19.11 -20.07 -22.50
N ALA A 108 -19.76 -20.13 -23.67
CA ALA A 108 -19.27 -20.89 -24.82
C ALA A 108 -17.82 -20.55 -25.24
N PHE A 109 -17.34 -19.36 -24.89
CA PHE A 109 -15.95 -18.95 -25.03
C PHE A 109 -15.35 -18.60 -23.66
N LEU A 110 -14.27 -19.29 -23.29
CA LEU A 110 -13.55 -19.03 -22.05
C LEU A 110 -12.89 -17.63 -22.11
N THR A 111 -13.33 -16.72 -21.24
CA THR A 111 -12.66 -15.44 -21.00
C THR A 111 -12.06 -15.46 -19.60
N LEU A 112 -10.77 -15.11 -19.49
CA LEU A 112 -10.07 -15.00 -18.22
C LEU A 112 -9.85 -13.52 -17.88
N HIS A 113 -10.43 -13.05 -16.79
CA HIS A 113 -10.15 -11.73 -16.24
C HIS A 113 -9.09 -11.87 -15.14
N VAL A 114 -7.91 -11.31 -15.37
CA VAL A 114 -6.79 -11.33 -14.42
C VAL A 114 -6.59 -9.93 -13.85
N TYR A 115 -6.66 -9.83 -12.53
CA TYR A 115 -6.47 -8.58 -11.79
C TYR A 115 -5.26 -8.70 -10.87
N LEU A 116 -4.38 -7.69 -10.90
CA LEU A 116 -3.30 -7.52 -9.94
C LEU A 116 -3.78 -6.60 -8.83
N ILE A 117 -3.76 -7.11 -7.60
CA ILE A 117 -4.36 -6.45 -6.45
C ILE A 117 -3.29 -6.27 -5.38
N PRO A 118 -2.94 -5.03 -5.00
CA PRO A 118 -2.03 -4.80 -3.88
C PRO A 118 -2.55 -5.50 -2.62
N ARG A 119 -1.64 -5.87 -1.71
CA ARG A 119 -2.02 -6.47 -0.41
C ARG A 119 -2.61 -5.43 0.55
N ASP A 120 -3.73 -4.81 0.15
CA ASP A 120 -4.52 -3.88 0.93
C ASP A 120 -5.62 -4.67 1.69
N PRO A 121 -5.58 -4.71 3.03
CA PRO A 121 -6.58 -5.38 3.83
C PRO A 121 -8.00 -4.86 3.59
N GLY A 122 -8.18 -3.55 3.35
CA GLY A 122 -9.50 -2.96 3.09
C GLY A 122 -10.08 -3.45 1.76
N LEU A 123 -9.23 -3.57 0.75
CA LEU A 123 -9.63 -4.12 -0.55
C LEU A 123 -9.95 -5.61 -0.46
N GLN A 124 -9.15 -6.39 0.26
CA GLN A 124 -9.41 -7.81 0.50
C GLN A 124 -10.74 -8.03 1.25
N GLN A 125 -11.04 -7.22 2.27
CA GLN A 125 -12.32 -7.28 2.97
C GLN A 125 -13.49 -6.96 2.03
N LYS A 126 -13.36 -5.92 1.21
CA LYS A 126 -14.40 -5.55 0.25
C LYS A 126 -14.67 -6.66 -0.77
N MET A 127 -13.61 -7.32 -1.24
CA MET A 127 -13.70 -8.46 -2.14
C MET A 127 -14.34 -9.69 -1.49
N ASN A 128 -14.03 -9.99 -0.23
CA ASN A 128 -14.63 -11.11 0.49
C ASN A 128 -16.12 -10.91 0.76
N ARG A 129 -16.56 -9.67 0.93
CA ARG A 129 -17.98 -9.32 1.16
C ARG A 129 -18.81 -9.31 -0.10
N SER A 130 -18.20 -9.05 -1.26
CA SER A 130 -18.86 -9.25 -2.54
C SER A 130 -18.82 -10.73 -2.89
N ASP A 131 -19.98 -11.38 -3.12
CA ASP A 131 -20.13 -12.79 -3.53
C ASP A 131 -19.44 -13.17 -4.87
N LEU A 132 -18.50 -12.37 -5.36
CA LEU A 132 -17.60 -12.70 -6.48
C LEU A 132 -16.68 -13.88 -6.16
N MET A 133 -16.60 -14.32 -4.90
CA MET A 133 -15.69 -15.36 -4.42
C MET A 133 -16.17 -16.79 -4.73
N GLN A 134 -16.26 -17.15 -6.02
CA GLN A 134 -15.87 -18.53 -6.38
C GLN A 134 -14.34 -18.62 -6.22
N LYS A 135 -13.91 -18.84 -4.97
CA LYS A 135 -12.51 -19.04 -4.57
C LYS A 135 -11.94 -20.24 -5.31
N LEU A 136 -11.09 -19.99 -6.31
CA LEU A 136 -10.01 -20.92 -6.62
C LEU A 136 -8.79 -20.44 -5.84
N SER A 137 -8.66 -20.93 -4.61
CA SER A 137 -7.41 -20.86 -3.87
C SER A 137 -6.38 -21.74 -4.59
N ALA A 138 -5.56 -21.16 -5.46
CA ALA A 138 -4.32 -21.79 -5.87
C ALA A 138 -3.29 -21.53 -4.76
N SER A 139 -3.34 -22.40 -3.75
CA SER A 139 -2.25 -22.62 -2.81
C SER A 139 -0.95 -22.87 -3.57
N SER A 140 0.09 -22.12 -3.21
CA SER A 140 1.51 -22.46 -3.34
C SER A 140 1.88 -23.31 -4.57
N LEU A 141 2.09 -22.67 -5.72
CA LEU A 141 3.05 -23.21 -6.68
C LEU A 141 4.44 -22.79 -6.21
N GLY A 142 4.96 -23.57 -5.26
CA GLY A 142 6.39 -23.79 -5.19
C GLY A 142 6.82 -24.44 -6.50
N LEU A 143 7.63 -23.73 -7.26
CA LEU A 143 8.41 -24.33 -8.33
C LEU A 143 9.86 -24.22 -7.87
N THR A 144 10.41 -25.41 -7.63
CA THR A 144 11.85 -25.72 -7.61
C THR A 144 12.58 -25.11 -8.79
#